data_AF-A0A084T9I0-F1
#
_entry.id   AF-A0A084T9I0-F1
#
_cell.length_a   1.000
_cell.length_b   1.000
_cell.length_c   1.000
_cell.angle_alpha   90.00
_cell.angle_beta   90.00
_cell.angle_gamma   90.00
#
_symmetry.space_group_name_H-M   'P 1'
#
loop_
_entity.id
_entity.type
_entity.pdbx_description
1 polymer ?
#
loop_
_entity_poly.entity_id
_entity_poly.type
_entity_poly.pdbx_seq_one_letter_code
_entity_poly.pdbx_strand_id
1 'polypeptide(L)'
;MSLISNNVFNAQWVSETIGVSLTGRELGDLGVVITQFMHLVITVGFFFCTGLFYKAPVGERKQAVEQFFINQKTPIVSPVGMEESDIMQSRILGRLTLIFGGVISAFFLVPNEHSYYFLVCGLFIVAVGALIYSQSLANKPQVVSVAK
;
A
#
# COMPACT_ATOMS: atom_id res chain seq x y z
N MET A 1 11.99 18.15 -2.63
CA MET A 1 10.83 19.00 -2.29
C MET A 1 10.27 19.57 -3.59
N SER A 2 9.01 19.30 -3.91
CA SER A 2 8.38 19.73 -5.18
C SER A 2 8.22 21.26 -5.25
N LEU A 3 8.56 21.87 -6.40
CA LEU A 3 8.50 23.33 -6.64
C LEU A 3 7.09 23.92 -6.45
N ILE A 4 6.04 23.12 -6.64
CA ILE A 4 4.64 23.54 -6.54
C ILE A 4 4.23 23.74 -5.06
N SER A 5 4.75 22.90 -4.16
CA SER A 5 4.48 23.01 -2.71
C SER A 5 5.14 24.22 -2.07
N ASN A 6 6.23 24.73 -2.65
CA ASN A 6 6.97 25.84 -2.05
C ASN A 6 6.35 27.21 -2.37
N ASN A 7 5.63 27.34 -3.50
CA ASN A 7 5.19 28.65 -4.01
C ASN A 7 3.66 28.90 -4.03
N VAL A 8 2.79 27.88 -3.97
CA VAL A 8 1.33 28.10 -4.14
C VAL A 8 0.48 27.51 -3.00
N PHE A 9 0.82 26.32 -2.51
CA PHE A 9 0.16 25.68 -1.35
C PHE A 9 1.23 25.17 -0.38
N ASN A 10 1.72 26.05 0.50
CA ASN A 10 2.73 25.75 1.50
C ASN A 10 2.08 25.52 2.88
N ALA A 11 2.75 24.78 3.77
CA ALA A 11 2.34 24.55 5.15
C ALA A 11 2.07 25.88 5.91
N GLN A 12 2.82 26.94 5.58
CA GLN A 12 2.60 28.28 6.14
C GLN A 12 1.24 28.88 5.73
N TRP A 13 0.84 28.76 4.45
CA TRP A 13 -0.46 29.23 3.99
C TRP A 13 -1.62 28.53 4.72
N VAL A 14 -1.48 27.21 4.97
CA VAL A 14 -2.46 26.44 5.74
C VAL A 14 -2.46 26.86 7.22
N SER A 15 -1.27 27.04 7.83
CA SER A 15 -1.10 27.51 9.21
C SER A 15 -1.78 28.87 9.44
N GLU A 16 -1.59 29.81 8.51
CA GLU A 16 -2.20 31.14 8.53
C GLU A 16 -3.72 31.08 8.31
N THR A 17 -4.19 30.20 7.41
CA THR A 17 -5.63 30.01 7.15
C THR A 17 -6.37 29.41 8.35
N ILE A 18 -5.72 28.51 9.09
CA ILE A 18 -6.30 27.88 10.30
C ILE A 18 -6.06 28.74 11.55
N GLY A 19 -5.21 29.77 11.48
CA GLY A 19 -4.94 30.71 12.57
C GLY A 19 -4.11 30.12 13.72
N VAL A 20 -3.36 29.05 13.47
CA VAL A 20 -2.53 28.36 14.47
C VAL A 20 -1.07 28.58 14.13
N SER A 21 -0.25 28.99 15.11
CA SER A 21 1.21 29.10 14.92
C SER A 21 1.86 27.73 15.09
N LEU A 22 2.26 27.12 13.97
CA LEU A 22 2.96 25.84 13.98
C LEU A 22 4.47 26.01 14.18
N THR A 23 5.09 25.10 14.92
CA THR A 23 6.54 25.03 15.08
C THR A 23 7.21 24.59 13.77
N GLY A 24 8.51 24.86 13.62
CA GLY A 24 9.27 24.49 12.41
C GLY A 24 9.21 22.99 12.08
N ARG A 25 9.08 22.14 13.10
CA ARG A 25 8.89 20.69 12.93
C ARG A 25 7.49 20.36 12.40
N GLU A 26 6.45 20.95 12.98
CA GLU A 26 5.06 20.73 12.56
C GLU A 26 4.79 21.25 11.14
N LEU A 27 5.44 22.34 10.74
CA LEU A 27 5.40 22.83 9.35
C LEU A 27 6.03 21.83 8.37
N GLY A 28 7.11 21.16 8.78
CA GLY A 28 7.74 20.09 8.01
C GLY A 28 6.80 18.90 7.81
N ASP A 29 6.16 18.44 8.89
CA ASP A 29 5.19 17.33 8.85
C ASP A 29 3.97 17.69 7.98
N LEU A 30 3.44 18.90 8.14
CA LEU A 30 2.32 19.40 7.33
C LEU A 30 2.68 19.52 5.85
N GLY A 31 3.92 19.89 5.52
CA GLY A 31 4.41 19.93 4.13
C GLY A 31 4.38 18.55 3.45
N VAL A 32 4.72 17.49 4.18
CA VAL A 32 4.63 16.10 3.69
C VAL A 32 3.16 15.72 3.46
N VAL A 33 2.28 16.02 4.42
CA VAL A 33 0.84 15.74 4.31
C VAL A 33 0.22 16.44 3.11
N ILE A 34 0.51 17.73 2.91
CA ILE A 34 0.00 18.50 1.76
C ILE A 34 0.51 17.90 0.45
N THR A 35 1.79 17.52 0.38
CA THR A 35 2.36 16.90 -0.83
C THR A 35 1.64 15.59 -1.17
N GLN A 36 1.39 14.74 -0.17
CA GLN A 36 0.68 13.48 -0.37
C GLN A 36 -0.78 13.71 -0.79
N PHE A 37 -1.46 14.69 -0.18
CA PHE A 37 -2.82 15.07 -0.54
C PHE A 37 -2.92 15.58 -1.98
N MET A 38 -2.02 16.46 -2.39
CA MET A 38 -1.96 16.96 -3.77
C MET A 38 -1.73 15.83 -4.78
N HIS A 39 -0.87 14.86 -4.44
CA HIS A 39 -0.67 13.70 -5.28
C HIS A 39 -1.94 12.85 -5.42
N LEU A 40 -2.68 12.66 -4.33
CA LEU A 40 -3.98 11.99 -4.35
C LEU A 40 -4.97 12.74 -5.24
N VAL A 41 -5.11 14.06 -5.09
CA VAL A 41 -6.02 14.87 -5.91
C VAL A 41 -5.67 14.77 -7.40
N ILE A 42 -4.38 14.84 -7.75
CA ILE A 42 -3.95 14.73 -9.14
C ILE A 42 -4.20 13.33 -9.70
N THR A 43 -3.81 12.27 -8.99
CA THR A 43 -3.94 10.89 -9.47
C THR A 43 -5.39 10.44 -9.56
N VAL A 44 -6.18 10.71 -8.53
CA VAL A 44 -7.62 10.41 -8.49
C VAL A 44 -8.38 11.30 -9.46
N GLY A 45 -8.07 12.60 -9.50
CA GLY A 45 -8.68 13.54 -10.44
C GLY A 45 -8.40 13.15 -11.90
N PHE A 46 -7.15 12.80 -12.22
CA PHE A 46 -6.80 12.26 -13.53
C PHE A 46 -7.58 10.98 -13.84
N PHE A 47 -7.69 10.06 -12.88
CA PHE A 47 -8.48 8.85 -13.06
C PHE A 47 -9.95 9.16 -13.40
N PHE A 48 -10.60 10.07 -12.69
CA PHE A 48 -11.96 10.51 -13.04
C PHE A 48 -12.04 11.16 -14.42
N CYS A 49 -11.05 11.99 -14.78
CA CYS A 49 -10.97 12.58 -16.12
C CYS A 49 -10.84 11.53 -17.24
N THR A 50 -10.17 10.39 -16.99
CA THR A 50 -10.13 9.31 -17.99
C THR A 50 -11.51 8.72 -18.29
N GLY A 51 -12.45 8.79 -17.34
CA GLY A 51 -13.85 8.44 -17.54
C GLY A 51 -14.57 9.33 -18.56
N LEU A 52 -14.20 10.62 -18.67
CA LEU A 52 -14.80 11.54 -19.65
C LEU A 52 -14.42 11.19 -21.10
N PHE A 53 -13.26 10.56 -21.29
CA PHE A 53 -12.78 10.10 -22.61
C PHE A 53 -13.08 8.62 -22.86
N TYR A 54 -13.80 7.96 -21.95
CA TYR A 54 -14.15 6.55 -22.08
C TYR A 54 -15.13 6.33 -23.24
N LYS A 55 -14.79 5.38 -24.11
CA LYS A 55 -15.71 4.85 -25.13
C LYS A 55 -16.03 3.41 -24.80
N ALA A 56 -17.31 3.06 -24.81
CA ALA A 56 -17.74 1.70 -24.56
C ALA A 56 -17.13 0.76 -25.61
N PRO A 57 -16.55 -0.39 -25.20
CA PRO A 57 -16.01 -1.34 -26.14
C PRO A 57 -17.13 -1.95 -27.00
N VAL A 58 -16.84 -2.19 -28.27
CA VAL A 58 -17.75 -2.83 -29.24
C VAL A 58 -17.13 -4.12 -29.80
N GLY A 59 -17.96 -5.01 -30.32
CA GLY A 59 -17.53 -6.29 -30.89
C GLY A 59 -16.97 -7.27 -29.84
N GLU A 60 -15.89 -7.95 -30.21
CA GLU A 60 -15.23 -8.98 -29.40
C GLU A 60 -14.84 -8.47 -27.99
N ARG A 61 -14.39 -7.22 -27.87
CA ARG A 61 -13.98 -6.64 -26.59
C ARG A 61 -15.16 -6.49 -25.62
N LYS A 62 -16.38 -6.22 -26.12
CA LYS A 62 -17.59 -6.14 -25.28
C LYS A 62 -17.92 -7.50 -24.68
N GLN A 63 -17.89 -8.54 -25.50
CA GLN A 63 -18.17 -9.91 -25.07
C GLN A 63 -17.15 -10.38 -24.02
N ALA A 64 -15.86 -10.06 -24.22
CA ALA A 64 -14.82 -10.38 -23.23
C ALA A 64 -15.05 -9.66 -21.88
N VAL A 65 -15.50 -8.40 -21.90
CA VAL A 65 -15.82 -7.63 -20.69
C VAL A 65 -17.06 -8.17 -19.99
N GLU A 66 -18.12 -8.51 -20.74
CA GLU A 66 -19.33 -9.13 -20.17
C GLU A 66 -19.01 -10.50 -19.55
N GLN A 67 -18.23 -11.33 -20.25
CA GLN A 67 -17.77 -12.61 -19.72
C GLN A 67 -16.93 -12.44 -18.45
N PHE A 68 -16.06 -11.42 -18.39
CA PHE A 68 -15.31 -11.08 -17.19
C PHE A 68 -16.24 -10.79 -16.01
N PHE A 69 -17.27 -9.95 -16.19
CA PHE A 69 -18.22 -9.64 -15.13
C PHE A 69 -19.11 -10.82 -14.73
N ILE A 70 -19.43 -11.73 -15.66
CA ILE A 70 -20.11 -12.99 -15.35
C ILE A 70 -19.20 -13.84 -14.47
N ASN A 71 -17.97 -14.09 -14.90
CA ASN A 71 -16.98 -14.87 -14.14
C ASN A 71 -16.74 -14.29 -12.74
N GLN A 72 -16.68 -12.96 -12.61
CA GLN A 72 -16.50 -12.27 -11.34
C GLN A 72 -17.66 -12.50 -10.35
N LYS A 73 -18.89 -12.65 -10.87
CA LYS A 73 -20.09 -12.92 -10.06
C LYS A 73 -20.29 -14.41 -9.78
N THR A 74 -19.63 -15.28 -10.55
CA THR A 74 -19.70 -16.72 -10.36
C THR A 74 -18.99 -17.06 -9.04
N PRO A 75 -19.66 -17.73 -8.09
CA PRO A 75 -19.02 -18.13 -6.84
C PRO A 75 -17.89 -19.12 -7.15
N ILE A 76 -16.71 -18.83 -6.59
CA ILE A 76 -15.56 -19.72 -6.69
C ILE A 76 -15.85 -20.93 -5.82
N VAL A 77 -16.15 -22.07 -6.45
CA VAL A 77 -16.25 -23.36 -5.75
C VAL A 77 -14.85 -23.93 -5.66
N SER A 78 -14.02 -23.40 -4.74
CA SER A 78 -12.73 -24.02 -4.43
C SER A 78 -12.95 -25.19 -3.46
N PRO A 79 -12.20 -26.30 -3.57
CA PRO A 79 -12.14 -27.27 -2.49
C PRO A 79 -11.65 -26.56 -1.21
N VAL A 80 -12.01 -27.10 -0.05
CA VAL A 80 -11.57 -26.59 1.25
C VAL A 80 -10.04 -26.55 1.28
N GLY A 81 -9.45 -25.36 1.21
CA GLY A 81 -8.01 -25.17 1.10
C GLY A 81 -7.63 -23.80 0.53
N MET A 82 -6.36 -23.44 0.66
CA MET A 82 -5.76 -22.22 0.11
C MET A 82 -5.23 -22.51 -1.29
N GLU A 83 -5.48 -21.65 -2.29
CA GLU A 83 -4.92 -21.86 -3.63
C GLU A 83 -3.39 -21.64 -3.64
N GLU A 84 -2.70 -22.22 -4.63
CA GLU A 84 -1.25 -22.02 -4.80
C GLU A 84 -0.89 -20.54 -4.99
N SER A 85 -1.75 -19.80 -5.70
CA SER A 85 -1.66 -18.36 -5.92
C SER A 85 -1.67 -17.58 -4.60
N ASP A 86 -2.57 -17.92 -3.68
CA ASP A 86 -2.70 -17.30 -2.36
C ASP A 86 -1.49 -17.60 -1.46
N ILE A 87 -0.96 -18.83 -1.53
CA ILE A 87 0.28 -19.21 -0.82
C ILE A 87 1.47 -18.41 -1.37
N MET A 88 1.55 -18.25 -2.70
CA MET A 88 2.60 -17.46 -3.33
C MET A 88 2.50 -15.99 -2.92
N GLN A 89 1.29 -15.41 -2.92
CA GLN A 89 1.07 -14.02 -2.52
C GLN A 89 1.41 -13.79 -1.05
N SER A 90 0.94 -14.65 -0.13
CA SER A 90 1.29 -14.58 1.29
C SER A 90 2.80 -14.71 1.52
N ARG A 91 3.49 -15.55 0.73
CA ARG A 91 4.95 -15.66 0.78
C ARG A 91 5.66 -14.38 0.37
N ILE A 92 5.22 -13.78 -0.74
CA ILE A 92 5.79 -12.52 -1.24
C ILE A 92 5.55 -11.42 -0.22
N LEU A 93 4.31 -11.30 0.29
CA LEU A 93 3.94 -10.32 1.30
C LEU A 93 4.78 -10.48 2.57
N GLY A 94 4.87 -11.70 3.11
CA GLY A 94 5.69 -11.99 4.29
C GLY A 94 7.16 -11.63 4.09
N ARG A 95 7.76 -11.96 2.94
CA ARG A 95 9.16 -11.59 2.62
C ARG A 95 9.36 -10.08 2.55
N LEU A 96 8.46 -9.37 1.89
CA LEU A 96 8.56 -7.91 1.78
C LEU A 96 8.43 -7.27 3.16
N THR A 97 7.44 -7.68 3.96
CA THR A 97 7.24 -7.18 5.32
C THR A 97 8.46 -7.44 6.22
N LEU A 98 9.09 -8.61 6.12
CA LEU A 98 10.33 -8.92 6.84
C LEU A 98 11.49 -7.98 6.46
N ILE A 99 11.69 -7.74 5.16
CA ILE A 99 12.74 -6.83 4.67
C ILE A 99 12.46 -5.41 5.15
N PHE A 100 11.23 -4.92 4.99
CA PHE A 100 10.83 -3.59 5.44
C PHE A 100 11.00 -3.41 6.95
N GLY A 101 10.53 -4.37 7.75
CA GLY A 101 10.70 -4.33 9.21
C GLY A 101 12.17 -4.37 9.63
N GLY A 102 13.01 -5.12 8.91
CA GLY A 102 14.46 -5.15 9.12
C GLY A 102 15.13 -3.81 8.81
N VAL A 103 14.76 -3.18 7.69
CA VAL A 103 15.25 -1.84 7.32
C VAL A 103 14.81 -0.80 8.35
N ILE A 104 13.54 -0.81 8.77
CA ILE A 104 13.01 0.09 9.81
C ILE A 104 13.77 -0.12 11.13
N SER A 105 14.03 -1.37 11.52
CA SER A 105 14.82 -1.67 12.72
C SER A 105 16.25 -1.12 12.62
N ALA A 106 16.86 -1.12 11.43
CA ALA A 106 18.21 -0.59 11.21
C ALA A 106 18.30 0.93 11.42
N PHE A 107 17.19 1.68 11.34
CA PHE A 107 17.16 3.11 11.70
C PHE A 107 17.49 3.37 13.18
N PHE A 108 17.46 2.34 14.04
CA PHE A 108 17.98 2.42 15.40
C PHE A 108 19.46 2.85 15.45
N LEU A 109 20.25 2.52 14.42
CA LEU A 109 21.67 2.86 14.32
C LEU A 109 21.91 4.35 14.03
N VAL A 110 20.89 5.09 13.61
CA VAL A 110 21.00 6.53 13.38
C VAL A 110 21.00 7.23 14.74
N PRO A 111 22.02 8.04 15.07
CA PRO A 111 22.11 8.72 16.36
C PRO A 111 20.97 9.74 16.49
N ASN A 112 19.97 9.42 17.32
CA ASN A 112 18.82 10.26 17.63
C ASN A 112 18.36 9.99 19.06
N GLU A 113 17.78 11.00 19.71
CA GLU A 113 17.44 11.03 21.14
C GLU A 113 16.40 9.95 21.52
N HIS A 114 15.67 9.39 20.54
CA HIS A 114 14.64 8.37 20.72
C HIS A 114 14.68 7.25 19.67
N SER A 115 15.87 6.82 19.26
CA SER A 115 16.03 5.81 18.20
C SER A 115 15.37 4.45 18.51
N TYR A 116 15.13 4.13 19.79
CA TYR A 116 14.51 2.87 20.22
C TYR A 116 13.07 2.66 19.70
N TYR A 117 12.33 3.72 19.36
CA TYR A 117 11.01 3.59 18.75
C TYR A 117 11.06 2.88 17.40
N PHE A 118 12.11 3.11 16.60
CA PHE A 118 12.33 2.40 15.34
C PHE A 118 12.59 0.91 15.56
N LEU A 119 13.30 0.57 16.63
CA LEU A 119 13.57 -0.82 16.98
C LEU A 119 12.29 -1.55 17.41
N VAL A 120 11.48 -0.96 18.30
CA VAL A 120 10.23 -1.58 18.77
C VAL A 120 9.23 -1.74 17.62
N CYS A 121 9.04 -0.70 16.81
CA CYS A 121 8.15 -0.74 15.65
C CYS A 121 8.64 -1.72 14.58
N GLY A 122 9.93 -1.68 14.27
CA GLY A 122 10.56 -2.58 13.29
C GLY A 122 10.46 -4.05 13.72
N LEU A 123 10.72 -4.37 15.00
CA LEU A 123 10.56 -5.72 15.54
C LEU A 123 9.12 -6.22 15.48
N PHE A 124 8.14 -5.35 15.75
CA PHE A 124 6.73 -5.70 15.60
C PHE A 124 6.38 -6.06 14.14
N ILE A 125 6.84 -5.24 13.19
CA ILE A 125 6.64 -5.50 11.75
C ILE A 125 7.32 -6.81 11.33
N VAL A 126 8.55 -7.06 11.80
CA VAL A 126 9.26 -8.32 11.56
C VAL A 126 8.50 -9.51 12.15
N ALA A 127 7.97 -9.39 13.36
CA ALA A 127 7.19 -10.46 14.01
C ALA A 127 5.96 -10.82 13.18
N VAL A 128 5.19 -9.82 12.73
CA VAL A 128 4.03 -10.04 11.85
C VAL A 128 4.45 -10.66 10.52
N GLY A 129 5.51 -10.15 9.90
CA GLY A 129 6.06 -10.70 8.65
C GLY A 129 6.51 -12.15 8.80
N ALA A 130 7.12 -12.51 9.94
CA ALA A 130 7.54 -13.86 10.26
C ALA A 130 6.35 -14.81 10.43
N LEU A 131 5.28 -14.36 11.10
CA LEU A 131 4.05 -15.14 11.24
C LEU A 131 3.43 -15.45 9.88
N ILE A 132 3.27 -14.43 9.01
CA ILE A 132 2.71 -14.60 7.66
C ILE A 132 3.59 -15.54 6.82
N TYR A 133 4.90 -15.36 6.87
CA TYR A 133 5.84 -16.20 6.12
C TYR A 133 5.82 -17.66 6.63
N SER A 134 5.72 -17.87 7.94
CA SER A 134 5.66 -19.21 8.55
C SER A 134 4.38 -19.95 8.17
N GLN A 135 3.24 -19.25 8.12
CA GLN A 135 1.97 -19.82 7.66
C GLN A 135 2.03 -20.20 6.18
N SER A 136 2.64 -19.36 5.34
CA SER A 136 2.83 -19.68 3.93
C SER A 136 3.65 -20.96 3.72
N LEU A 137 4.70 -21.18 4.54
CA LEU A 137 5.48 -22.41 4.49
C LEU A 137 4.71 -23.64 5.00
N ALA A 138 3.92 -23.48 6.06
CA ALA A 138 3.11 -24.57 6.64
C ALA A 138 1.97 -25.02 5.72
N ASN A 139 1.46 -24.14 4.87
CA ASN A 139 0.37 -24.44 3.93
C ASN A 139 0.86 -25.05 2.61
N LYS A 140 2.14 -24.88 2.25
CA LYS A 140 2.74 -25.43 1.02
C LYS A 140 2.56 -26.96 0.85
N PRO A 141 2.73 -27.81 1.88
CA PRO A 141 2.53 -29.26 1.77
C PRO A 141 1.08 -29.66 1.50
N GLN A 142 0.10 -28.86 1.95
CA GLN A 142 -1.32 -29.18 1.79
C GLN A 142 -1.79 -29.02 0.34
N VAL A 143 -1.30 -28.01 -0.38
CA VAL A 143 -1.62 -27.81 -1.80
C VAL A 143 -1.06 -28.93 -2.68
N VAL A 144 0.17 -29.40 -2.40
CA VAL A 144 0.78 -30.51 -3.13
C VAL A 144 0.03 -31.84 -2.92
N SER A 145 -0.61 -32.01 -1.76
CA SER A 145 -1.42 -33.21 -1.47
C SER A 145 -2.82 -33.18 -2.11
N VAL A 146 -3.39 -32.00 -2.34
CA VAL A 146 -4.72 -31.83 -2.98
C VAL A 146 -4.61 -31.83 -4.51
N ALA A 147 -3.44 -31.44 -5.06
CA ALA A 147 -3.16 -31.46 -6.49
C ALA A 147 -2.83 -32.85 -7.07
N LYS A 148 -2.82 -33.90 -6.24
CA LYS A 148 -2.48 -35.28 -6.61
C LYS A 148 -3.72 -36.17 -6.60
#